data_AF-A0A377E133-F1
#
_entry.id   AF-A0A377E133-F1
#
_cell.length_a   1.000
_cell.length_b   1.000
_cell.length_c   1.000
_cell.angle_alpha   90.00
_cell.angle_beta   90.00
_cell.angle_gamma   90.00
#
_symmetry.space_group_name_H-M   'P 1'
#
loop_
_entity.id
_entity.type
_entity.pdbx_description
1 polymer ?
#
loop_
_entity_poly.entity_id
_entity_poly.type
_entity_poly.pdbx_seq_one_letter_code
_entity_poly.pdbx_strand_id
1 'polypeptide(L)'
;MASSPFAVFIAAGGGKSGFIRSLAVNYSGMVWAFFAALTAGWLASVSGLSAFWASVITTVPFSAVVVWQGRFWLLSFIPGGFLGMTLFFASGMNWTVTLLGFLAGNCVG
;
A
#
# COMPACT_ATOMS: atom_id res chain seq x y z
N MET A 1 13.22 -13.68 -4.38
CA MET A 1 12.31 -13.39 -5.51
C MET A 1 11.38 -12.28 -5.07
N ALA A 2 11.68 -11.04 -5.46
CA ALA A 2 11.07 -9.85 -4.90
C ALA A 2 9.66 -9.59 -5.48
N SER A 3 8.71 -9.49 -4.57
CA SER A 3 7.34 -9.03 -4.70
C SER A 3 7.27 -7.61 -5.28
N SER A 4 7.26 -7.52 -6.60
CA SER A 4 7.14 -6.27 -7.35
C SER A 4 5.68 -6.01 -7.76
N PRO A 5 5.27 -4.77 -8.07
CA PRO A 5 3.96 -4.48 -8.67
C PRO A 5 3.69 -5.29 -9.95
N PHE A 6 4.74 -5.78 -10.60
CA PHE A 6 4.73 -6.77 -11.67
C PHE A 6 4.10 -8.12 -11.26
N ALA A 7 4.43 -8.66 -10.09
CA ALA A 7 3.82 -9.89 -9.59
C ALA A 7 2.33 -9.71 -9.28
N VAL A 8 1.91 -8.50 -8.88
CA VAL A 8 0.51 -8.11 -8.64
C VAL A 8 -0.27 -8.07 -9.95
N PHE A 9 0.32 -7.53 -11.02
CA PHE A 9 -0.30 -7.45 -12.33
C PHE A 9 -0.60 -8.82 -12.94
N ILE A 10 0.40 -9.73 -12.95
CA ILE A 10 0.26 -11.11 -13.44
C ILE A 10 -0.80 -11.85 -12.60
N ALA A 11 -0.77 -11.70 -11.28
CA ALA A 11 -1.70 -12.36 -10.36
C ALA A 11 -3.13 -11.79 -10.38
N ALA A 12 -3.32 -10.54 -10.82
CA ALA A 12 -4.63 -9.90 -10.96
C ALA A 12 -5.38 -10.32 -12.25
N GLY A 13 -4.82 -11.23 -13.06
CA GLY A 13 -5.44 -11.80 -14.25
C GLY A 13 -4.97 -11.24 -15.58
N GLY A 14 -3.98 -10.33 -15.59
CA GLY A 14 -3.40 -9.74 -16.80
C GLY A 14 -4.37 -8.90 -17.64
N GLY A 15 -3.86 -8.35 -18.74
CA GLY A 15 -4.62 -7.48 -19.66
C GLY A 15 -5.11 -6.18 -19.03
N LYS A 16 -6.09 -5.50 -19.66
CA LYS A 16 -6.60 -4.20 -19.18
C LYS A 16 -7.26 -4.28 -17.79
N SER A 17 -7.93 -5.39 -17.49
CA SER A 17 -8.61 -5.57 -16.19
C SER A 17 -7.60 -5.74 -15.05
N GLY A 18 -6.56 -6.55 -15.26
CA GLY A 18 -5.46 -6.73 -14.31
C GLY A 18 -4.67 -5.44 -14.08
N PHE A 19 -4.40 -4.67 -15.16
CA PHE A 19 -3.74 -3.36 -15.06
C PHE A 19 -4.47 -2.40 -14.12
N ILE A 20 -5.77 -2.22 -14.35
CA ILE A 20 -6.59 -1.25 -13.62
C ILE A 20 -6.75 -1.70 -12.15
N ARG A 21 -7.01 -2.99 -11.91
CA ARG A 21 -7.14 -3.54 -10.55
C ARG A 21 -5.84 -3.43 -9.76
N SER A 22 -4.72 -3.79 -10.38
CA SER A 22 -3.40 -3.73 -9.75
C SER A 22 -3.03 -2.28 -9.40
N LEU A 23 -3.21 -1.33 -10.31
CA LEU A 23 -2.99 0.09 -10.01
C LEU A 23 -3.89 0.60 -8.90
N ALA A 24 -5.20 0.33 -8.99
CA ALA A 24 -6.17 0.80 -8.01
C ALA A 24 -5.84 0.30 -6.59
N VAL A 25 -5.48 -0.98 -6.45
CA VAL A 25 -5.19 -1.56 -5.14
C VAL A 25 -3.82 -1.12 -4.58
N ASN A 26 -2.82 -0.94 -5.44
CA ASN A 26 -1.52 -0.40 -5.01
C ASN A 26 -1.66 1.07 -4.53
N TYR A 27 -2.41 1.88 -5.27
CA TYR A 27 -2.70 3.26 -4.87
C TYR A 27 -3.52 3.32 -3.57
N SER A 28 -4.51 2.45 -3.39
CA SER A 28 -5.27 2.43 -2.13
C SER A 28 -4.37 2.03 -0.95
N GLY A 29 -3.49 1.05 -1.15
CA GLY A 29 -2.46 0.67 -0.18
C GLY A 29 -1.58 1.85 0.25
N MET A 30 -1.08 2.61 -0.71
CA MET A 30 -0.30 3.83 -0.44
C MET A 30 -1.08 4.85 0.42
N VAL A 31 -2.35 5.09 0.11
CA VAL A 31 -3.21 6.02 0.87
C VAL A 31 -3.37 5.56 2.32
N TRP A 32 -3.57 4.26 2.56
CA TRP A 32 -3.65 3.73 3.92
C TRP A 32 -2.32 3.79 4.67
N ALA A 33 -1.20 3.59 3.98
CA ALA A 33 0.13 3.77 4.58
C ALA A 33 0.39 5.23 4.98
N PHE A 34 -0.06 6.18 4.17
CA PHE A 34 0.03 7.60 4.51
C PHE A 34 -0.77 7.94 5.78
N PHE A 35 -2.02 7.46 5.88
CA PHE A 35 -2.80 7.66 7.10
C PHE A 35 -2.16 6.98 8.31
N ALA A 36 -1.63 5.75 8.16
CA ALA A 36 -0.91 5.07 9.22
C ALA A 36 0.31 5.86 9.72
N ALA A 37 1.07 6.46 8.80
CA ALA A 37 2.22 7.30 9.13
C ALA A 37 1.82 8.60 9.84
N LEU A 38 0.78 9.28 9.34
CA LEU A 38 0.24 10.49 9.99
C LEU A 38 -0.24 10.20 11.41
N THR A 39 -1.02 9.14 11.58
CA THR A 39 -1.51 8.73 12.90
C THR A 39 -0.37 8.28 13.80
N ALA A 40 0.67 7.63 13.27
CA ALA A 40 1.86 7.25 14.05
C ALA A 40 2.60 8.48 14.57
N GLY A 41 2.82 9.49 13.72
CA GLY A 41 3.49 10.74 14.10
C GLY A 41 2.70 11.50 15.16
N TRP A 42 1.38 11.57 15.01
CA TRP A 42 0.49 12.15 16.02
C TRP A 42 0.51 11.35 17.32
N LEU A 43 0.40 10.03 17.26
CA LEU A 43 0.40 9.18 18.46
C LEU A 43 1.70 9.32 19.23
N ALA A 44 2.85 9.32 18.54
CA ALA A 44 4.15 9.53 19.16
C ALA A 44 4.25 10.89 19.88
N SER A 45 3.72 11.96 19.29
CA SER A 45 3.81 13.31 19.87
C SER A 45 2.93 13.50 21.11
N VAL A 46 1.75 12.87 21.16
CA VAL A 46 0.82 13.03 22.29
C VAL A 46 1.06 12.05 23.44
N SER A 47 1.66 10.89 23.18
CA SER A 47 1.85 9.83 24.18
C SER A 47 3.28 9.70 24.70
N GLY A 48 4.27 10.29 24.02
CA GLY A 48 5.69 10.09 24.32
C GLY A 48 6.20 8.69 23.95
N LEU A 49 5.41 7.87 23.25
CA LEU A 49 5.84 6.58 22.73
C LEU A 49 6.95 6.75 21.70
N SER A 50 7.86 5.77 21.65
CA SER A 50 8.85 5.73 20.58
C SER A 50 8.18 5.59 19.22
N ALA A 51 8.80 6.17 18.18
CA ALA A 51 8.28 6.10 16.81
C ALA A 51 8.03 4.65 16.34
N PHE A 52 8.85 3.70 16.81
CA PHE A 52 8.65 2.28 16.53
C PHE A 52 7.30 1.77 17.07
N TRP A 53 7.03 1.94 18.36
CA TRP A 53 5.79 1.43 18.96
C TRP A 53 4.55 2.18 18.48
N ALA A 54 4.65 3.49 18.26
CA ALA A 54 3.57 4.25 17.66
C ALA A 54 3.23 3.72 16.26
N SER A 55 4.24 3.37 15.45
CA SER A 55 4.02 2.79 14.12
C SER A 55 3.39 1.39 14.16
N VAL A 56 3.78 0.54 15.11
CA VAL A 56 3.17 -0.79 15.27
C VAL A 56 1.69 -0.66 15.63
N ILE A 57 1.36 0.21 16.59
CA ILE A 57 -0.01 0.40 17.06
C ILE A 57 -0.92 0.93 15.95
N THR A 58 -0.42 1.79 15.05
CA THR A 58 -1.23 2.36 13.98
C THR A 58 -1.28 1.48 12.74
N THR A 59 -0.18 0.85 12.34
CA THR A 59 -0.16 0.04 11.10
C THR A 59 -1.02 -1.22 11.18
N VAL A 60 -1.21 -1.80 12.37
CA VAL A 60 -2.09 -2.98 12.58
C VAL A 60 -3.57 -2.69 12.24
N PRO A 61 -4.24 -1.66 12.79
CA PRO A 61 -5.61 -1.35 12.39
C PRO A 61 -5.71 -0.92 10.92
N PHE A 62 -4.74 -0.17 10.38
CA PHE A 62 -4.76 0.21 8.97
C PHE A 62 -4.60 -0.98 8.02
N SER A 63 -3.82 -2.00 8.39
CA SER A 63 -3.75 -3.25 7.64
C SER A 63 -5.06 -4.04 7.68
N ALA A 64 -5.81 -3.99 8.78
CA ALA A 64 -7.16 -4.55 8.83
C ALA A 64 -8.11 -3.83 7.86
N VAL A 65 -8.00 -2.51 7.72
CA VAL A 65 -8.76 -1.75 6.71
C VAL A 65 -8.39 -2.16 5.28
N VAL A 66 -7.11 -2.46 5.02
CA VAL A 66 -6.64 -2.97 3.72
C VAL A 66 -7.27 -4.32 3.37
N VAL A 67 -7.47 -5.20 4.36
CA VAL A 67 -8.17 -6.47 4.17
C VAL A 67 -9.66 -6.22 3.94
N TRP A 68 -10.27 -5.33 4.72
CA TRP A 68 -11.70 -5.01 4.61
C TRP A 68 -12.07 -4.40 3.25
N GLN A 69 -11.27 -3.47 2.71
CA GLN A 69 -11.49 -2.91 1.37
C GLN A 69 -11.38 -3.98 0.26
N GLY A 70 -10.74 -5.12 0.53
CA GLY A 70 -10.68 -6.27 -0.38
C GLY A 70 -12.06 -6.85 -0.73
N ARG A 71 -13.12 -6.43 -0.04
CA ARG A 71 -14.50 -6.77 -0.39
C ARG A 71 -15.00 -6.08 -1.68
N PHE A 72 -14.36 -4.99 -2.10
CA PHE A 72 -14.72 -4.30 -3.33
C PHE A 72 -14.04 -4.93 -4.54
N TRP A 73 -14.78 -5.10 -5.64
CA TRP A 73 -14.31 -5.82 -6.83
C TRP A 73 -12.98 -5.30 -7.38
N LEU A 74 -12.77 -3.97 -7.32
CA LEU A 74 -11.57 -3.29 -7.83
C LEU A 74 -10.35 -3.44 -6.90
N LEU A 75 -10.59 -3.62 -5.61
CA LEU A 75 -9.57 -3.68 -4.55
C LEU A 75 -9.39 -5.11 -4.01
N SER A 76 -10.05 -6.08 -4.64
CA SER A 76 -10.13 -7.47 -4.17
C SER A 76 -8.80 -8.21 -4.16
N PHE A 77 -7.80 -7.70 -4.89
CA PHE A 77 -6.44 -8.21 -4.80
C PHE A 77 -5.70 -7.64 -3.57
N ILE A 78 -6.11 -8.12 -2.39
CA ILE A 78 -5.58 -7.71 -1.07
C ILE A 78 -4.04 -7.64 -1.03
N PRO A 79 -3.27 -8.60 -1.60
CA PRO A 79 -1.81 -8.52 -1.58
C PRO A 79 -1.26 -7.24 -2.21
N GLY A 80 -1.92 -6.68 -3.23
CA GLY A 80 -1.50 -5.44 -3.87
C GLY A 80 -1.66 -4.22 -2.96
N GLY A 81 -2.62 -4.23 -2.04
CA GLY A 81 -2.74 -3.17 -1.03
C GLY A 81 -1.55 -3.15 -0.08
N PHE A 82 -1.12 -4.34 0.37
CA PHE A 82 0.06 -4.47 1.24
C PHE A 82 1.37 -4.11 0.53
N LEU A 83 1.49 -4.43 -0.75
CA LEU A 83 2.64 -4.02 -1.56
C LEU A 83 2.64 -2.51 -1.81
N GLY A 84 1.46 -1.92 -2.00
CA GLY A 84 1.27 -0.48 -2.05
C GLY A 84 1.78 0.22 -0.79
N MET A 85 1.42 -0.29 0.39
CA MET A 85 1.93 0.22 1.67
C MET A 85 3.46 0.10 1.76
N THR A 86 3.98 -1.07 1.41
CA THR A 86 5.41 -1.37 1.51
C THR A 86 6.24 -0.45 0.61
N LEU A 87 5.81 -0.23 -0.64
CA LEU A 87 6.53 0.66 -1.55
C LEU A 87 6.51 2.11 -1.08
N PHE A 88 5.40 2.57 -0.50
CA PHE A 88 5.30 3.92 0.05
C PHE A 88 6.23 4.13 1.25
N PHE A 89 6.35 3.16 2.15
CA PHE A 89 7.32 3.24 3.23
C PHE A 89 8.77 3.13 2.72
N ALA A 90 9.03 2.25 1.76
CA ALA A 90 10.35 2.07 1.15
C ALA A 90 10.83 3.30 0.37
N SER A 91 9.92 4.08 -0.20
CA SER A 91 10.23 5.35 -0.87
C SER A 91 10.42 6.53 0.10
N GLY A 92 10.36 6.28 1.41
CA GLY A 92 10.44 7.34 2.42
C GLY A 92 9.20 8.23 2.43
N MET A 93 8.02 7.67 2.15
CA MET A 93 6.74 8.39 2.04
C MET A 93 6.72 9.42 0.90
N ASN A 94 7.53 9.19 -0.14
CA ASN A 94 7.58 10.04 -1.33
C ASN A 94 6.48 9.63 -2.31
N TRP A 95 5.43 10.45 -2.39
CA TRP A 95 4.29 10.22 -3.28
C TRP A 95 4.70 10.06 -4.74
N THR A 96 5.50 10.97 -5.28
CA THR A 96 5.88 10.95 -6.70
C THR A 96 6.65 9.68 -7.06
N VAL A 97 7.65 9.31 -6.27
CA VAL A 97 8.45 8.09 -6.51
C VAL A 97 7.57 6.85 -6.40
N THR A 98 6.66 6.81 -5.44
CA THR A 98 5.76 5.67 -5.23
C THR A 98 4.77 5.52 -6.40
N LEU A 99 4.15 6.63 -6.83
CA LEU A 99 3.22 6.65 -7.96
C LEU A 99 3.90 6.20 -9.27
N LEU A 100 5.11 6.72 -9.54
CA LEU A 100 5.91 6.30 -10.70
C LEU A 100 6.34 4.83 -10.58
N GLY A 101 6.67 4.36 -9.38
CA GLY A 101 6.99 2.96 -9.13
C GLY A 101 5.81 2.02 -9.40
N PHE A 102 4.60 2.42 -9.03
CA PHE A 102 3.38 1.66 -9.37
C PHE A 102 3.14 1.65 -10.88
N LEU A 103 3.24 2.81 -11.54
CA LEU A 103 3.02 2.91 -12.98
C LEU A 103 4.04 2.08 -13.75
N ALA A 104 5.33 2.25 -13.48
CA ALA A 104 6.41 1.50 -14.11
C ALA A 104 6.26 -0.01 -13.86
N GLY A 105 5.98 -0.42 -12.62
CA GLY A 105 5.81 -1.83 -12.29
C GLY A 105 4.57 -2.48 -12.93
N ASN A 106 3.53 -1.70 -13.22
CA ASN A 106 2.36 -2.17 -13.95
C ASN A 106 2.55 -2.16 -15.48
N CYS A 107 3.41 -1.29 -16.03
CA CYS A 107 3.73 -1.25 -17.46
C CYS A 107 4.68 -2.36 -17.91
N VAL A 108 5.47 -2.93 -17.00
CA VAL A 108 6.36 -4.08 -17.27
C VAL A 108 5.62 -5.44 -17.14
N GLY A 109 4.41 -5.43 -16.58
CA GLY A 109 3.55 -6.59 -16.35
C GLY A 109 2.83 -7.11 -17.58
#